data_AF-A0A923LT07-F1
#
_entry.id   AF-A0A923LT07-F1
#
_cell.length_a   1.000
_cell.length_b   1.000
_cell.length_c   1.000
_cell.angle_alpha   90.00
_cell.angle_beta   90.00
_cell.angle_gamma   90.00
#
_symmetry.space_group_name_H-M   'P 1'
#
loop_
_entity.id
_entity.type
_entity.pdbx_description
1 polymer ?
#
loop_
_entity_poly.entity_id
_entity_poly.type
_entity_poly.pdbx_seq_one_letter_code
_entity_poly.pdbx_strand_id
1 'polypeptide(L)'
;MTREEAVKFAEHAVNMTDIPEVKEFYRMAAVALTPPTQEQVNKAWRGEWEDMREAYNDVPKRRCSRCKRVFIGPDTPFCEACGAPMTDEAVEMVMERWEELNG
;
A
#
# COMPACT_ATOMS: atom_id res chain seq x y z
N MET A 1 8.57 18.34 -14.88
CA MET A 1 8.92 18.19 -13.47
C MET A 1 8.75 16.73 -13.12
N THR A 2 9.84 16.01 -12.88
CA THR A 2 9.80 14.64 -12.36
C THR A 2 9.39 14.65 -10.89
N ARG A 3 9.12 13.48 -10.33
CA ARG A 3 8.78 13.33 -8.91
C ARG A 3 9.95 13.73 -8.03
N GLU A 4 11.17 13.36 -8.40
CA GLU A 4 12.41 13.73 -7.69
C GLU A 4 12.60 15.26 -7.71
N GLU A 5 12.32 15.90 -8.85
CA GLU A 5 12.33 17.36 -8.97
C GLU A 5 11.26 18.01 -8.06
N ALA A 6 10.07 17.40 -7.98
CA ALA A 6 8.99 17.88 -7.11
C ALA A 6 9.32 17.72 -5.62
N VAL A 7 9.94 16.60 -5.22
CA VAL A 7 10.43 16.38 -3.84
C VAL A 7 11.48 17.41 -3.48
N LYS A 8 12.52 17.59 -4.31
CA LYS A 8 13.57 18.59 -4.09
C LYS A 8 13.01 20.00 -4.00
N PHE A 9 12.03 20.33 -4.85
CA PHE A 9 11.35 21.61 -4.79
C PHE A 9 10.60 21.79 -3.47
N ALA A 10 9.84 20.79 -3.02
CA ALA A 10 9.11 20.85 -1.75
C ALA A 10 10.07 21.02 -0.57
N GLU A 11 11.16 20.25 -0.51
CA GLU A 11 12.20 20.38 0.52
C GLU A 11 12.85 21.77 0.52
N HIS A 12 13.14 22.32 -0.66
CA HIS A 12 13.67 23.67 -0.78
C HIS A 12 12.66 24.72 -0.31
N ALA A 13 11.38 24.56 -0.67
CA ALA A 13 10.30 25.48 -0.32
C ALA A 13 10.03 25.57 1.19
N VAL A 14 10.30 24.50 1.95
CA VAL A 14 10.25 24.53 3.43
C VAL A 14 11.20 25.60 4.00
N ASN A 15 12.32 25.89 3.34
CA ASN A 15 13.31 26.88 3.79
C ASN A 15 13.07 28.28 3.24
N MET A 16 12.09 28.48 2.34
CA MET A 16 11.84 29.76 1.66
C MET A 16 10.87 30.69 2.39
N THR A 17 10.17 30.19 3.40
CA THR A 17 9.15 30.92 4.16
C THR A 17 9.32 30.63 5.64
N ASP A 18 8.97 31.57 6.52
CA ASP A 18 8.95 31.34 7.96
C ASP A 18 7.55 31.05 8.52
N ILE A 19 6.54 31.00 7.66
CA ILE A 19 5.17 30.70 8.04
C ILE A 19 5.06 29.21 8.37
N PRO A 20 4.76 28.82 9.63
CA PRO A 20 4.75 27.42 10.06
C PRO A 20 3.80 26.53 9.24
N GLU A 21 2.62 27.04 8.88
CA GLU A 21 1.59 26.32 8.12
C GLU A 21 2.06 26.00 6.69
N VAL A 22 2.81 26.92 6.07
CA VAL A 22 3.36 26.72 4.73
C VAL A 22 4.52 25.73 4.77
N LYS A 23 5.37 25.78 5.81
CA LYS A 23 6.40 24.75 6.03
C LYS A 23 5.78 23.37 6.16
N GLU A 24 4.68 23.25 6.91
CA GLU A 24 4.00 21.98 7.11
C GLU A 24 3.38 21.44 5.82
N PHE A 25 2.73 22.31 5.03
CA PHE A 25 2.21 21.94 3.73
C PHE A 25 3.29 21.30 2.82
N TYR A 26 4.47 21.93 2.71
CA TYR A 26 5.54 21.39 1.87
C TYR A 26 6.17 20.11 2.42
N ARG A 27 6.27 19.95 3.75
CA ARG A 27 6.67 18.68 4.37
C ARG A 27 5.70 17.56 4.04
N MET A 28 4.40 17.80 4.18
CA MET A 28 3.37 16.83 3.81
C MET A 28 3.43 16.48 2.32
N ALA A 29 3.65 17.48 1.45
CA ALA A 29 3.81 17.26 0.02
C ALA A 29 5.03 16.38 -0.30
N ALA A 30 6.19 16.63 0.32
CA ALA A 30 7.38 15.81 0.14
C ALA A 30 7.18 14.35 0.58
N VAL A 31 6.52 14.13 1.73
CA VAL A 31 6.18 12.79 2.23
C VAL A 31 5.21 12.07 1.29
N ALA A 32 4.16 12.75 0.80
CA ALA A 32 3.21 12.16 -0.14
C ALA A 32 3.84 11.81 -1.49
N LEU A 33 4.90 12.52 -1.87
CA LEU A 33 5.70 12.26 -3.06
C LEU A 33 6.84 11.27 -2.84
N THR A 34 6.94 10.61 -1.69
CA THR A 34 7.96 9.58 -1.44
C THR A 34 7.29 8.19 -1.45
N PRO A 35 7.93 7.13 -2.00
CA PRO A 35 7.30 5.81 -2.05
C PRO A 35 7.04 5.32 -0.62
N PRO A 36 5.93 4.59 -0.38
CA PRO A 36 5.72 4.00 0.92
C PRO A 36 6.82 2.99 1.22
N THR A 37 7.24 2.90 2.49
CA THR A 37 8.12 1.81 2.92
C THR A 37 7.35 0.49 2.95
N GLN A 38 8.08 -0.63 2.91
CA GLN A 38 7.46 -1.95 3.06
C GLN A 38 6.69 -2.08 4.39
N GLU A 39 7.19 -1.48 5.48
CA GLU A 39 6.49 -1.43 6.77
C GLU A 39 5.15 -0.68 6.64
N GLN A 40 5.13 0.46 5.94
CA GLN A 40 3.91 1.22 5.68
C GLN A 40 2.92 0.43 4.81
N VAL A 41 3.41 -0.28 3.78
CA VAL A 41 2.57 -1.17 2.96
C VAL A 41 1.97 -2.29 3.82
N ASN A 42 2.79 -2.93 4.64
CA ASN A 42 2.36 -4.00 5.54
C ASN A 42 1.27 -3.50 6.50
N LYS A 43 1.48 -2.33 7.10
CA LYS A 43 0.53 -1.76 8.05
C LYS A 43 -0.79 -1.32 7.40
N ALA A 44 -0.73 -0.73 6.21
CA ALA A 44 -1.90 -0.11 5.58
C ALA A 44 -2.70 -1.06 4.68
N TRP A 45 -2.03 -2.00 4.00
CA TRP A 45 -2.61 -2.75 2.89
C TRP A 45 -2.55 -4.26 3.05
N ARG A 46 -1.56 -4.82 3.78
CA ARG A 46 -1.45 -6.29 3.94
C ARG A 46 -2.73 -6.87 4.53
N GLY A 47 -3.23 -7.87 3.83
CA GLY A 47 -4.32 -8.71 4.27
C GLY A 47 -3.82 -10.11 4.61
N GLU A 48 -4.74 -10.92 5.10
CA GLU A 48 -4.54 -12.34 5.33
C GLU A 48 -5.81 -13.07 4.90
N TRP A 49 -5.66 -14.32 4.48
CA TRP A 49 -6.79 -15.22 4.27
C TRP A 49 -7.20 -15.85 5.59
N GLU A 50 -8.41 -15.53 6.03
CA GLU A 50 -9.06 -16.25 7.11
C GLU A 50 -9.58 -17.58 6.54
N ASP A 51 -9.11 -18.68 7.10
CA ASP A 51 -9.49 -20.03 6.71
C ASP A 51 -10.97 -20.29 7.04
N MET A 52 -11.76 -20.64 6.03
CA MET A 52 -13.17 -21.00 6.18
C MET A 52 -13.45 -22.44 5.73
N ARG A 53 -12.42 -23.32 5.68
CA ARG A 53 -12.48 -24.71 5.19
C ARG A 53 -13.41 -25.65 5.98
N GLU A 54 -14.00 -25.23 7.10
CA GLU A 54 -14.97 -26.03 7.86
C GLU A 54 -16.42 -25.96 7.31
N ALA A 55 -16.71 -25.11 6.32
CA ALA A 55 -18.09 -24.80 5.94
C ALA A 55 -18.65 -25.70 4.82
N TYR A 56 -18.92 -26.99 5.13
CA TYR A 56 -19.74 -27.95 4.35
C TYR A 56 -19.31 -28.22 2.87
N ASN A 57 -19.22 -29.50 2.51
CA ASN A 57 -19.03 -30.06 1.14
C ASN A 57 -17.61 -30.06 0.55
N ASP A 58 -16.53 -30.09 1.34
CA ASP A 58 -15.13 -30.18 0.86
C ASP A 58 -14.69 -29.08 -0.12
N VAL A 59 -15.44 -27.96 -0.20
CA VAL A 59 -15.09 -26.84 -1.07
C VAL A 59 -14.25 -25.84 -0.27
N PRO A 60 -12.98 -25.58 -0.66
CA PRO A 60 -12.15 -24.56 -0.01
C PRO A 60 -12.83 -23.20 -0.08
N LYS A 61 -12.91 -22.53 1.08
CA LYS A 61 -13.41 -21.17 1.20
C LYS A 61 -12.41 -20.35 1.99
N ARG A 62 -12.26 -19.10 1.61
CA ARG A 62 -11.39 -18.13 2.27
C ARG A 62 -12.10 -16.80 2.42
N ARG A 63 -11.80 -16.08 3.49
CA ARG A 63 -12.32 -14.73 3.72
C ARG A 63 -11.17 -13.74 3.80
N CYS A 64 -11.28 -12.63 3.07
CA CYS A 64 -10.30 -11.55 3.13
C CYS A 64 -10.37 -10.85 4.51
N SER A 65 -9.25 -10.76 5.24
CA SER A 65 -9.23 -10.09 6.54
C SER A 65 -9.51 -8.58 6.47
N ARG A 66 -9.29 -7.94 5.31
CA ARG A 66 -9.48 -6.49 5.08
C ARG A 66 -10.92 -6.14 4.69
N CYS A 67 -11.43 -6.69 3.60
CA CYS A 67 -12.75 -6.35 3.07
C CYS A 67 -13.86 -7.34 3.48
N LYS A 68 -13.52 -8.42 4.19
CA LYS A 68 -14.43 -9.46 4.68
C LYS A 68 -15.23 -10.21 3.61
N ARG A 69 -14.90 -10.02 2.32
CA ARG A 69 -15.49 -10.80 1.22
C ARG A 69 -15.04 -12.27 1.31
N VAL A 70 -15.96 -13.18 1.05
CA VAL A 70 -15.72 -14.63 1.02
C VAL A 70 -15.60 -15.08 -0.43
N PHE A 71 -14.62 -15.93 -0.68
CA PHE A 71 -14.34 -16.52 -1.99
C PHE A 71 -14.35 -18.05 -1.89
N ILE A 72 -14.72 -18.67 -2.99
CA ILE A 72 -14.62 -20.12 -3.19
C ILE A 72 -13.32 -20.39 -3.94
N GLY A 73 -12.51 -21.32 -3.43
CA GLY A 73 -11.24 -21.72 -4.03
C GLY A 73 -10.03 -21.49 -3.11
N PRO A 74 -8.83 -21.86 -3.59
CA PRO A 74 -7.59 -21.74 -2.84
C PRO A 74 -7.18 -20.28 -2.66
N ASP A 75 -6.29 -20.04 -1.69
CA ASP A 75 -5.66 -18.74 -1.43
C ASP A 75 -4.95 -18.22 -2.68
N THR A 76 -5.07 -16.91 -2.90
CA THR A 76 -4.41 -16.19 -4.00
C THR A 76 -3.53 -15.07 -3.43
N PRO A 77 -2.50 -14.61 -4.18
CA PRO A 77 -1.59 -13.57 -3.69
C PRO A 77 -2.28 -12.24 -3.38
N PHE A 78 -3.41 -11.95 -4.03
CA PHE A 78 -4.17 -10.71 -3.85
C PHE A 78 -5.65 -10.97 -3.64
N CYS A 79 -6.31 -10.16 -2.80
CA CYS A 79 -7.76 -10.14 -2.74
C CYS A 79 -8.38 -9.68 -4.06
N GLU A 80 -9.25 -10.51 -4.63
CA GLU A 80 -9.92 -10.21 -5.90
C GLU A 80 -10.92 -9.05 -5.79
N ALA A 81 -11.40 -8.75 -4.58
CA ALA A 81 -12.36 -7.66 -4.36
C ALA A 81 -11.70 -6.31 -4.02
N CYS A 82 -10.59 -6.32 -3.27
CA CYS A 82 -10.01 -5.07 -2.75
C CYS A 82 -8.52 -4.89 -3.05
N GLY A 83 -7.87 -5.86 -3.72
CA GLY A 83 -6.47 -5.79 -4.11
C GLY A 83 -5.46 -5.88 -2.94
N ALA A 84 -5.90 -6.22 -1.73
CA ALA A 84 -4.99 -6.37 -0.60
C ALA A 84 -3.98 -7.51 -0.86
N PRO A 85 -2.66 -7.28 -0.72
CA PRO A 85 -1.66 -8.33 -0.81
C PRO A 85 -1.78 -9.27 0.38
N MET A 86 -1.75 -10.57 0.13
CA MET A 86 -2.06 -11.63 1.09
C MET A 86 -0.83 -12.44 1.52
N THR A 87 0.28 -12.26 0.80
CA THR A 87 1.56 -12.92 1.07
C THR A 87 2.68 -11.90 1.03
N ASP A 88 3.86 -12.28 1.51
CA ASP A 88 5.02 -11.40 1.51
C ASP A 88 5.52 -11.14 0.08
N GLU A 89 5.42 -12.13 -0.82
CA GLU A 89 5.70 -11.95 -2.25
C GLU A 89 4.73 -10.96 -2.89
N ALA A 90 3.44 -11.01 -2.52
CA ALA A 90 2.47 -10.05 -3.02
C ALA A 90 2.75 -8.62 -2.52
N VAL A 91 3.29 -8.47 -1.31
CA VAL A 91 3.78 -7.17 -0.79
C VAL A 91 4.99 -6.70 -1.58
N GLU A 92 5.94 -7.58 -1.88
CA GLU A 92 7.11 -7.28 -2.70
C GLU A 92 6.72 -6.83 -4.12
N MET A 93 5.77 -7.51 -4.76
CA MET A 93 5.22 -7.08 -6.06
C MET A 93 4.61 -5.67 -6.02
N VAL A 94 3.99 -5.29 -4.89
CA VAL A 94 3.48 -3.92 -4.71
C VAL A 94 4.64 -2.94 -4.59
N MET A 95 5.68 -3.28 -3.84
CA MET A 95 6.89 -2.45 -3.70
C MET A 95 7.61 -2.24 -5.03
N GLU A 96 7.88 -3.31 -5.78
CA GLU A 96 8.51 -3.26 -7.10
C GLU A 96 7.71 -2.36 -8.06
N ARG A 97 6.39 -2.54 -8.11
CA ARG A 97 5.53 -1.70 -8.95
C ARG A 97 5.56 -0.22 -8.51
N TRP A 98 5.66 0.06 -7.21
CA TRP A 98 5.85 1.43 -6.75
C TRP A 98 7.20 1.98 -7.17
N GLU A 99 8.27 1.19 -7.12
CA GLU A 99 9.59 1.62 -7.61
C GLU A 99 9.57 1.90 -9.11
N GLU A 100 8.93 1.05 -9.92
CA GLU A 100 8.76 1.27 -11.38
C GLU A 100 7.96 2.53 -11.72
N LEU A 101 6.92 2.85 -10.93
CA LEU A 101 6.13 4.08 -11.13
C LEU A 101 6.89 5.35 -10.71
N ASN A 102 7.98 5.18 -9.96
CA ASN A 102 8.71 6.24 -9.29
C ASN A 102 10.17 6.37 -9.73
N GLY A 103 10.64 5.54 -10.68
CA GLY A 103 11.96 5.63 -11.32
C GLY A 103 11.88 6.27 -12.69
#